data_AF-A0A2Z7BA66-F1
#
_entry.id   AF-A0A2Z7BA66-F1
#
_cell.length_a   1.000
_cell.length_b   1.000
_cell.length_c   1.000
_cell.angle_alpha   90.00
_cell.angle_beta   90.00
_cell.angle_gamma   90.00
#
_symmetry.space_group_name_H-M   'P 1'
#
loop_
_entity.id
_entity.type
_entity.pdbx_description
1 polymer ?
#
loop_
_entity_poly.entity_id
_entity_poly.type
_entity_poly.pdbx_seq_one_letter_code
_entity_poly.pdbx_strand_id
1 'polypeptide(L)'
;MNYSVITSQCKGPNYTPERCCMPLKVLLCPVSDQVNDLKSNCADTFFSYVNLYGKYPPGLFASLCKEGERGLDCQSVEQPPPPKSEGFRGGVTPALLMMIIAGVVMVILS
;
A
#
# COMPACT_ATOMS: atom_id res chain seq x y z
N MET A 1 2.91 -4.38 -7.85
CA MET A 1 4.16 -3.69 -7.44
C MET A 1 5.26 -4.00 -8.44
N ASN A 2 6.18 -3.07 -8.69
CA ASN A 2 7.34 -3.31 -9.54
C ASN A 2 8.53 -3.80 -8.69
N TYR A 3 8.75 -5.11 -8.65
CA TYR A 3 9.81 -5.72 -7.84
C TYR A 3 11.23 -5.46 -8.37
N SER A 4 11.40 -4.91 -9.58
CA SER A 4 12.73 -4.58 -10.09
C SER A 4 13.47 -3.56 -9.22
N VAL A 5 12.73 -2.70 -8.51
CA VAL A 5 13.29 -1.69 -7.59
C VAL A 5 14.22 -2.35 -6.58
N ILE A 6 13.80 -3.47 -5.98
CA ILE A 6 14.60 -4.22 -5.00
C ILE A 6 15.52 -5.23 -5.68
N THR A 7 15.05 -5.98 -6.67
CA THR A 7 15.83 -7.10 -7.27
C THR A 7 16.99 -6.65 -8.15
N SER A 8 16.97 -5.42 -8.66
CA SER A 8 18.10 -4.84 -9.41
C SER A 8 19.27 -4.43 -8.51
N GLN A 9 19.02 -4.13 -7.23
CA GLN A 9 19.98 -3.54 -6.30
C GLN A 9 20.39 -4.49 -5.17
N CYS A 10 19.42 -5.12 -4.51
CA CYS A 10 19.65 -6.07 -3.43
C CYS A 10 19.94 -7.45 -4.01
N LYS A 11 21.22 -7.82 -4.11
CA LYS A 11 21.68 -9.04 -4.76
C LYS A 11 22.57 -9.86 -3.84
N GLY A 12 22.38 -11.17 -3.88
CA GLY A 12 23.24 -12.13 -3.19
C GLY A 12 24.57 -12.36 -3.93
N PRO A 13 25.51 -13.05 -3.29
CA PRO A 13 25.41 -13.64 -1.95
C PRO A 13 25.60 -12.64 -0.81
N ASN A 14 26.21 -11.48 -1.08
CA ASN A 14 26.54 -10.46 -0.07
C ASN A 14 25.47 -9.37 -0.03
N TYR A 15 24.41 -9.60 0.73
CA TYR A 15 23.39 -8.61 0.99
C TYR A 15 23.90 -7.56 1.98
N THR A 16 23.79 -6.27 1.65
CA THR A 16 24.15 -5.17 2.56
C THR A 16 22.96 -4.26 2.81
N PRO A 17 22.86 -3.63 4.00
CA PRO A 17 21.75 -2.73 4.31
C PRO A 17 21.59 -1.59 3.31
N GLU A 18 22.70 -1.01 2.84
CA GLU A 18 22.71 0.13 1.91
C GLU A 18 22.08 -0.22 0.56
N ARG A 19 22.24 -1.46 0.12
CA ARG A 19 21.70 -1.96 -1.15
C ARG A 19 20.28 -2.52 -1.03
N CYS A 20 19.88 -2.94 0.17
CA CYS A 20 18.65 -3.70 0.38
C CYS A 20 17.54 -2.92 1.08
N CYS A 21 17.87 -2.11 2.08
CA CYS A 21 16.86 -1.50 2.94
C CYS A 21 16.15 -0.32 2.27
N MET A 22 16.87 0.58 1.59
CA MET A 22 16.22 1.68 0.86
C MET A 22 15.27 1.17 -0.25
N PRO A 23 15.67 0.22 -1.12
CA PRO A 23 14.75 -0.31 -2.13
C PRO A 23 13.56 -1.09 -1.55
N LEU A 24 13.76 -1.78 -0.42
CA LEU A 24 12.64 -2.40 0.31
C LEU A 24 11.65 -1.33 0.79
N LYS A 25 12.12 -0.24 1.38
CA LYS A 25 11.28 0.88 1.84
C LYS A 25 10.46 1.49 0.70
N VAL A 26 11.02 1.63 -0.51
CA VAL A 26 10.27 2.12 -1.68
C VAL A 26 9.05 1.24 -2.01
N LEU A 27 9.13 -0.07 -1.79
CA LEU A 27 8.00 -0.99 -2.00
C LEU A 27 7.07 -1.06 -0.79
N LEU A 28 7.63 -1.05 0.42
CA LEU A 28 6.92 -1.27 1.68
C LEU A 28 6.14 -0.03 2.13
N CYS A 29 6.76 1.14 2.06
CA CYS A 29 6.21 2.36 2.65
C CYS A 29 4.87 2.82 2.06
N PRO A 30 4.62 2.73 0.74
CA PRO A 30 3.31 3.04 0.17
C PRO A 30 2.16 2.15 0.66
N VAL A 31 2.47 0.99 1.23
CA VAL A 31 1.48 0.01 1.75
C VAL A 31 1.69 -0.28 3.24
N SER A 32 2.43 0.57 3.94
CA SER A 32 2.85 0.32 5.33
C SER A 32 1.67 0.13 6.27
N ASP A 33 0.60 0.91 6.13
CA ASP A 33 -0.62 0.76 6.94
C ASP A 33 -1.26 -0.63 6.79
N GLN A 34 -1.28 -1.18 5.58
CA GLN A 34 -1.85 -2.51 5.31
C GLN A 34 -0.91 -3.61 5.82
N VAL A 35 0.40 -3.46 5.59
CA VAL A 35 1.39 -4.43 6.05
C VAL A 35 1.49 -4.46 7.59
N ASN A 36 1.27 -3.32 8.24
CA ASN A 36 1.26 -3.21 9.70
C ASN A 36 -0.07 -3.63 10.34
N ASP A 37 -1.11 -3.93 9.55
CA ASP A 37 -2.37 -4.46 10.08
C ASP A 37 -2.22 -5.93 10.48
N LEU A 38 -2.09 -6.15 11.79
CA LEU A 38 -1.96 -7.47 12.42
C LEU A 38 -3.21 -8.36 12.26
N LYS A 39 -4.34 -7.82 11.77
CA LYS A 39 -5.56 -8.59 11.48
C LYS A 39 -5.60 -9.11 10.03
N SER A 40 -4.60 -8.76 9.21
CA SER A 40 -4.51 -9.15 7.81
C SER A 40 -3.33 -10.09 7.57
N ASN A 41 -3.31 -10.75 6.41
CA ASN A 41 -2.16 -11.50 5.92
C ASN A 41 -1.28 -10.66 4.97
N CYS A 42 -1.40 -9.33 5.00
CA CYS A 42 -0.70 -8.44 4.07
C CYS A 42 0.83 -8.52 4.25
N ALA A 43 1.33 -8.61 5.48
CA ALA A 43 2.76 -8.76 5.75
C ALA A 43 3.32 -10.05 5.14
N ASP A 44 2.67 -11.19 5.43
CA ASP A 44 3.07 -12.49 4.91
C ASP A 44 3.03 -12.53 3.39
N THR A 45 1.98 -11.97 2.81
CA THR A 45 1.80 -11.89 1.35
C THR A 45 2.89 -11.01 0.72
N PHE A 46 3.14 -9.84 1.29
CA PHE A 46 4.16 -8.91 0.82
C PHE A 46 5.55 -9.57 0.82
N PHE A 47 5.98 -10.11 1.95
CA PHE A 47 7.30 -10.75 2.04
C PHE A 47 7.38 -12.03 1.21
N SER A 48 6.29 -12.79 1.05
CA SER A 48 6.25 -13.96 0.16
C SER A 48 6.57 -13.58 -1.28
N TYR A 49 5.94 -12.53 -1.83
CA TYR A 49 6.22 -12.09 -3.19
C TYR A 49 7.61 -11.46 -3.33
N VAL A 50 8.03 -10.62 -2.39
CA VAL A 50 9.39 -10.04 -2.39
C VAL A 50 10.44 -11.15 -2.42
N ASN A 51 10.29 -12.16 -1.55
CA ASN A 51 11.22 -13.28 -1.48
C ASN A 51 11.16 -14.15 -2.73
N LEU A 52 9.97 -14.42 -3.26
CA LEU A 52 9.78 -15.23 -4.47
C LEU A 52 10.47 -14.59 -5.69
N TYR A 53 10.22 -13.30 -5.95
CA TYR A 53 10.76 -12.62 -7.14
C TYR A 53 12.26 -12.31 -7.02
N GLY A 54 12.74 -12.03 -5.81
CA GLY A 54 14.16 -11.78 -5.57
C GLY A 54 14.99 -13.02 -5.26
N LYS A 55 14.35 -14.17 -5.05
CA LYS A 55 14.97 -15.40 -4.52
C LYS A 55 15.70 -15.15 -3.19
N TYR A 56 15.11 -14.31 -2.34
CA TYR A 56 15.70 -13.94 -1.05
C TYR A 56 15.49 -15.03 0.01
N PRO A 57 16.50 -15.28 0.87
CA PRO A 57 16.33 -16.21 1.99
C PRO A 57 15.30 -15.67 2.99
N PRO A 58 14.53 -16.57 3.64
CA PRO A 58 13.60 -16.18 4.70
C PRO A 58 14.29 -15.38 5.81
N GLY A 59 13.63 -14.32 6.28
CA GLY A 59 14.15 -13.49 7.37
C GLY A 59 15.27 -12.52 6.99
N LEU A 60 15.75 -12.49 5.74
CA LEU A 60 16.81 -11.58 5.29
C LEU A 60 16.55 -10.13 5.70
N PHE A 61 15.36 -9.61 5.36
CA PHE A 61 15.04 -8.21 5.60
C PHE A 61 14.82 -7.88 7.08
N ALA A 62 14.30 -8.85 7.86
CA ALA A 62 14.12 -8.68 9.30
C ALA A 62 15.47 -8.60 10.04
N SER A 63 16.48 -9.33 9.57
CA SER A 63 17.83 -9.28 10.15
C SER A 63 18.68 -8.13 9.62
N LEU A 64 18.52 -7.77 8.35
CA LEU A 64 19.35 -6.78 7.67
C LEU A 64 18.86 -5.34 7.85
N CYS A 65 17.54 -5.14 7.94
CA CYS A 65 16.91 -3.82 7.87
C CYS A 65 16.22 -3.45 9.18
N LYS A 66 17.00 -3.07 10.18
CA LYS A 66 16.52 -2.60 11.49
C LYS A 66 17.08 -1.20 11.77
N GLU A 67 16.19 -0.20 11.73
CA GLU A 67 16.55 1.22 11.96
C GLU A 67 16.27 1.67 13.42
N GLY A 68 15.59 0.83 14.22
CA GLY A 68 15.30 1.09 15.63
C GLY A 68 14.32 0.08 16.23
N GLU A 69 13.74 0.41 17.38
CA GLU A 69 12.75 -0.44 18.07
C GLU A 69 11.41 -0.52 17.33
N ARG A 70 11.09 0.49 16.51
CA ARG A 70 9.86 0.56 15.72
C ARG A 70 9.97 -0.09 14.33
N GLY A 71 11.11 -0.71 14.02
CA GLY A 71 11.35 -1.33 12.71
C GLY A 71 11.89 -0.33 11.68
N LEU A 72 11.29 -0.32 10.49
CA LEU A 72 11.66 0.53 9.35
C LEU A 72 10.91 1.86 9.40
N ASP A 73 11.62 2.99 9.26
CA ASP A 73 11.02 4.31 9.25
C ASP A 73 10.69 4.79 7.83
N CYS A 74 9.40 4.94 7.51
CA CYS A 74 8.96 5.38 6.19
C CYS A 74 9.04 6.89 5.93
N GLN A 75 9.41 7.70 6.92
CA GLN A 75 9.52 9.16 6.74
C GLN A 75 10.64 9.57 5.75
N SER A 76 11.65 8.72 5.55
CA SER A 76 12.77 9.02 4.66
C SER A 76 12.49 8.73 3.18
N VAL A 77 11.34 8.13 2.85
CA VAL A 77 10.97 7.83 1.46
C VAL A 77 10.07 8.96 0.98
N GLU A 78 10.54 9.75 0.04
CA GLU A 78 9.68 10.71 -0.64
C GLU A 78 8.56 9.94 -1.35
N GLN A 79 7.35 10.05 -0.81
CA GLN A 79 6.20 9.35 -1.37
C GLN A 79 5.91 9.95 -2.74
N PRO A 80 5.66 9.12 -3.78
CA PRO A 80 5.09 9.66 -5.00
C PRO A 80 3.80 10.41 -4.65
N PRO A 81 3.49 11.53 -5.33
CA PRO A 81 2.31 12.32 -5.02
C PRO A 81 1.09 11.40 -4.99
N PRO A 82 0.16 11.58 -4.04
CA PRO A 82 -1.03 10.75 -3.95
C PRO A 82 -1.71 10.74 -5.32
N PRO A 83 -2.28 9.59 -5.75
CA PRO A 83 -3.06 9.56 -6.97
C PRO A 83 -4.08 10.68 -6.90
N LYS A 84 -4.14 11.53 -7.93
CA LYS A 84 -5.14 12.60 -8.01
C LYS A 84 -6.49 11.93 -7.79
N SER A 85 -7.14 12.25 -6.67
CA SER A 85 -8.51 11.84 -6.43
C SER A 85 -9.35 12.43 -7.55
N GLU A 86 -9.73 11.61 -8.53
CA GLU A 86 -10.79 12.01 -9.46
C GLU A 86 -12.02 12.22 -8.59
N GLY A 87 -12.39 13.48 -8.41
CA GLY A 87 -13.57 13.84 -7.65
C GLY A 87 -14.76 13.09 -8.24
N PHE A 88 -15.34 12.19 -7.46
CA PHE A 88 -16.64 11.65 -7.76
C PHE A 88 -17.64 12.81 -7.72
N ARG A 89 -17.87 13.43 -8.89
CA ARG A 89 -19.04 14.27 -9.12
C ARG A 89 -20.23 13.32 -9.13
N GLY A 90 -20.76 13.06 -7.94
CA GLY A 90 -22.10 12.52 -7.75
C GLY A 90 -23.11 13.49 -8.34
N GLY A 91 -23.25 13.47 -9.66
CA GLY A 91 -24.31 14.16 -10.37
C GLY A 91 -25.61 13.44 -10.08
N VAL A 92 -26.50 14.07 -9.32
CA VAL A 92 -27.89 13.64 -9.21
C VAL A 92 -28.48 13.68 -10.62
N THR A 93 -28.71 12.50 -11.20
CA THR A 93 -29.35 12.42 -12.50
C THR A 93 -30.79 12.93 -12.37
N PRO A 94 -31.38 13.54 -13.41
CA PRO A 94 -32.75 14.04 -13.37
C PRO A 94 -33.76 12.97 -12.91
N ALA A 95 -33.48 11.69 -13.16
CA ALA A 95 -34.30 10.56 -12.71
C ALA A 95 -34.36 10.41 -11.17
N LEU A 96 -33.25 10.64 -10.46
CA LEU A 96 -33.20 10.58 -8.99
C LEU A 96 -34.00 11.73 -8.35
N LEU A 97 -33.99 12.91 -8.96
CA LEU A 97 -34.76 14.05 -8.47
C LEU A 97 -36.27 13.79 -8.57
N MET A 98 -36.74 13.14 -9.65
CA MET A 98 -38.15 12.79 -9.82
C MET A 98 -38.62 11.75 -8.80
N MET A 99 -37.77 10.78 -8.46
CA MET A 99 -38.08 9.73 -7.47
C MET A 99 -38.29 10.30 -6.06
N ILE A 100 -37.52 11.33 -5.67
CA ILE A 100 -37.66 11.98 -4.36
C ILE A 100 -38.96 12.79 -4.27
N ILE A 101 -39.31 13.54 -5.32
CA ILE A 101 -40.51 14.40 -5.32
C ILE A 101 -41.79 13.55 -5.21
N ALA A 102 -41.88 12.44 -5.95
CA ALA A 102 -43.06 11.57 -5.90
C ALA A 102 -43.28 10.94 -4.52
N GLY A 103 -42.20 10.53 -3.84
CA GLY A 103 -42.27 9.96 -2.49
C GLY A 103 -42.76 10.96 -1.44
N VAL A 104 -42.28 12.20 -1.48
CA VAL A 104 -42.69 13.25 -0.54
C VAL A 104 -44.16 13.64 -0.73
N VAL A 105 -44.64 13.72 -1.98
CA VAL A 105 -46.05 14.05 -2.26
C VAL A 105 -47.01 12.97 -1.73
N MET A 106 -46.67 11.69 -1.86
CA MET A 106 -47.51 10.60 -1.34
C MET A 106 -47.65 10.64 0.19
N VAL A 107 -46.58 10.99 0.91
CA VAL A 107 -46.60 11.09 2.38
C VAL A 107 -47.45 12.27 2.86
N ILE A 108 -47.53 13.36 2.10
CA ILE A 108 -48.34 14.55 2.45
C ILE A 108 -49.83 14.33 2.16
N LEU A 109 -50.17 13.43 1.23
CA LEU A 109 -51.57 13.07 0.90
C LEU A 109 -52.11 11.86 1.70
N SER A 110 -51.32 11.31 2.62
CA SER A 110 -51.72 10.22 3.54
C SER A 110 -52.20 10.79 4.86
#